data_AF-A0A4W3IPS2-F1
#
_entry.id   AF-A0A4W3IPS2-F1
#
_cell.length_a   1.000
_cell.length_b   1.000
_cell.length_c   1.000
_cell.angle_alpha   90.00
_cell.angle_beta   90.00
_cell.angle_gamma   90.00
#
_symmetry.space_group_name_H-M   'P 1'
#
loop_
_entity.id
_entity.type
_entity.pdbx_description
1 polymer ?
#
loop_
_entity_poly.entity_id
_entity_poly.type
_entity_poly.pdbx_seq_one_letter_code
_entity_poly.pdbx_strand_id
1 'polypeptide(L)'
;TRTESCCFPVPPTIELDFRDKFVVRVGECFSLNGRYAGKPAPKVSWLKDETKITDTDRLKIQTTPKTLCLGILKGIRADSGKYCVVVENSTGTRKGVCEVTVVDRPQPPVGPVVFHEVHRDHMVISWNPPLDDGGSVITNYVVEKRDTNRDLWMPVTSAVTKTTCKVPKLIEGREYIIRISAENMYGISDPLESEEIKAKDRFSKC
;
A
#
# COMPACT_ATOMS: atom_id res chain seq x y z
N THR A 1 -1.97 -48.62 -42.35
CA THR A 1 -0.77 -47.90 -41.89
C THR A 1 -1.15 -46.48 -41.52
N ARG A 2 -1.41 -46.23 -40.24
CA ARG A 2 -1.65 -44.88 -39.72
C ARG A 2 -0.41 -44.55 -38.90
N THR A 3 0.53 -43.82 -39.48
CA THR A 3 1.70 -43.29 -38.78
C THR A 3 1.18 -42.38 -37.67
N GLU A 4 1.13 -42.89 -36.44
CA GLU A 4 1.12 -42.05 -35.26
C GLU A 4 2.40 -41.22 -35.34
N SER A 5 2.25 -39.94 -35.67
CA SER A 5 3.32 -38.97 -35.57
C SER A 5 3.75 -38.93 -34.10
N CYS A 6 4.82 -39.67 -33.76
CA CYS A 6 5.48 -39.57 -32.46
C CYS A 6 5.89 -38.10 -32.28
N CYS A 7 5.09 -37.33 -31.55
CA CYS A 7 5.46 -35.97 -31.20
C CYS A 7 6.69 -36.08 -30.30
N PHE A 8 7.85 -35.63 -30.80
CA PHE A 8 9.07 -35.58 -30.00
C PHE A 8 8.79 -34.86 -28.66
N PRO A 9 9.32 -35.39 -27.53
CA PRO A 9 9.18 -34.71 -26.25
C PRO A 9 9.79 -33.30 -26.33
N VAL A 10 9.08 -32.30 -25.82
CA VAL A 10 9.47 -30.89 -25.84
C VAL A 10 9.48 -30.35 -24.40
N PRO A 11 10.64 -29.84 -23.92
CA PRO A 11 10.75 -29.15 -22.63
C PRO A 11 9.72 -28.04 -22.49
N PRO A 12 9.21 -27.78 -21.28
CA PRO A 12 8.27 -26.69 -21.08
C PRO A 12 8.90 -25.35 -21.44
N THR A 13 8.09 -24.44 -21.97
CA THR A 13 8.40 -23.02 -22.14
C THR A 13 7.35 -22.17 -21.45
N ILE A 14 7.72 -20.96 -21.03
CA ILE A 14 6.82 -20.02 -20.39
C ILE A 14 7.09 -18.60 -20.91
N GLU A 15 6.03 -17.89 -21.23
CA GLU A 15 6.03 -16.49 -21.63
C GLU A 15 5.03 -15.75 -20.72
N LEU A 16 5.50 -14.77 -19.95
CA LEU A 16 4.67 -14.02 -19.02
C LEU A 16 4.30 -12.67 -19.62
N ASP A 17 3.06 -12.23 -19.42
CA ASP A 17 2.57 -10.94 -19.89
C ASP A 17 2.92 -9.78 -18.92
N PHE A 18 3.63 -10.08 -17.83
CA PHE A 18 4.05 -9.15 -16.79
C PHE A 18 5.57 -9.07 -16.65
N ARG A 19 6.05 -7.95 -16.10
CA ARG A 19 7.46 -7.75 -15.74
C ARG A 19 7.78 -8.40 -14.40
N ASP A 20 9.07 -8.43 -14.06
CA ASP A 20 9.56 -8.96 -12.78
C ASP A 20 8.95 -8.29 -11.54
N LYS A 21 8.46 -7.06 -11.68
CA LYS A 21 7.78 -6.30 -10.62
C LYS A 21 6.42 -5.82 -11.10
N PHE A 22 5.42 -5.93 -10.23
CA PHE A 22 4.05 -5.51 -10.49
C PHE A 22 3.51 -4.74 -9.29
N VAL A 23 3.11 -3.47 -9.51
CA VAL A 23 2.55 -2.61 -8.46
C VAL A 23 1.07 -2.41 -8.74
N VAL A 24 0.23 -2.57 -7.71
CA VAL A 24 -1.23 -2.44 -7.79
C VAL A 24 -1.75 -1.73 -6.55
N ARG A 25 -2.84 -0.95 -6.65
CA ARG A 25 -3.41 -0.29 -5.47
C ARG A 25 -4.34 -1.21 -4.69
N VAL A 26 -4.44 -1.00 -3.37
CA VAL A 26 -5.43 -1.69 -2.53
C VAL A 26 -6.84 -1.50 -3.13
N GLY A 27 -7.62 -2.58 -3.16
CA GLY A 27 -8.97 -2.62 -3.70
C GLY A 27 -9.04 -2.87 -5.21
N GLU A 28 -7.96 -2.71 -5.96
CA GLU A 28 -7.93 -3.02 -7.40
C GLU A 28 -7.83 -4.54 -7.63
N CYS A 29 -8.39 -5.00 -8.74
CA CYS A 29 -8.20 -6.37 -9.21
C CYS A 29 -6.97 -6.43 -10.09
N PHE A 30 -6.20 -7.53 -10.01
CA PHE A 30 -5.07 -7.76 -10.90
C PHE A 30 -4.98 -9.22 -11.32
N SER A 31 -4.23 -9.47 -12.40
CA SER A 31 -3.98 -10.83 -12.88
C SER A 31 -2.55 -11.01 -13.34
N LEU A 32 -1.97 -12.17 -13.03
CA LEU A 32 -0.68 -12.62 -13.53
C LEU A 32 -0.94 -13.64 -14.64
N ASN A 33 -0.76 -13.20 -15.89
CA ASN A 33 -1.09 -13.95 -17.08
C ASN A 33 0.15 -14.40 -17.85
N GLY A 34 -0.01 -15.46 -18.62
CA GLY A 34 1.00 -15.89 -19.56
C GLY A 34 0.57 -17.05 -20.43
N ARG A 35 1.51 -17.49 -21.26
CA ARG A 35 1.40 -18.65 -22.12
C ARG A 35 2.47 -19.67 -21.78
N TYR A 36 2.15 -20.92 -22.04
CA TYR A 36 3.10 -22.01 -21.88
C TYR A 36 2.90 -23.06 -22.96
N ALA A 37 3.96 -23.82 -23.22
CA ALA A 37 3.95 -24.95 -24.13
C ALA A 37 4.85 -26.07 -23.61
N GLY A 38 4.67 -27.28 -24.13
CA GLY A 38 5.50 -28.44 -23.81
C GLY A 38 4.81 -29.74 -24.21
N LYS A 39 5.60 -30.80 -24.38
CA LYS A 39 5.10 -32.15 -24.69
C LYS A 39 5.90 -33.19 -23.90
N PRO A 40 5.30 -34.03 -23.05
CA PRO A 40 3.87 -34.13 -22.72
C PRO A 40 3.28 -32.84 -22.13
N ALA A 41 1.95 -32.73 -22.14
CA ALA A 41 1.24 -31.53 -21.67
C ALA A 41 1.71 -31.12 -20.26
N PRO A 42 2.28 -29.91 -20.07
CA PRO A 42 2.83 -29.53 -18.79
C PRO A 42 1.75 -29.29 -17.73
N LYS A 43 2.11 -29.55 -16.47
CA LYS A 43 1.35 -29.17 -15.30
C LYS A 43 1.76 -27.76 -14.87
N VAL A 44 0.78 -26.92 -14.55
CA VAL A 44 0.99 -25.57 -14.01
C VAL A 44 0.70 -25.57 -12.51
N SER A 45 1.56 -24.92 -11.74
CA SER A 45 1.33 -24.67 -10.31
C SER A 45 1.82 -23.28 -9.93
N TRP A 46 1.17 -22.67 -8.95
CA TRP A 46 1.49 -21.35 -8.45
C TRP A 46 1.91 -21.40 -6.99
N LEU A 47 2.88 -20.57 -6.63
CA LEU A 47 3.35 -20.35 -5.28
C LEU A 47 3.38 -18.86 -4.98
N LYS A 48 3.07 -18.48 -3.75
CA LYS A 48 3.31 -17.16 -3.16
C LYS A 48 4.26 -17.36 -1.99
N ASP A 49 5.40 -16.68 -2.00
CA ASP A 49 6.41 -16.75 -0.94
C ASP A 49 6.78 -18.21 -0.63
N GLU A 50 7.06 -18.98 -1.68
CA GLU A 50 7.39 -20.42 -1.67
C GLU A 50 6.26 -21.34 -1.14
N THR A 51 5.09 -20.79 -0.80
CA THR A 51 3.91 -21.55 -0.38
C THR A 51 2.97 -21.74 -1.55
N LYS A 52 2.56 -22.98 -1.82
CA LYS A 52 1.60 -23.28 -2.89
C LYS A 52 0.25 -22.59 -2.61
N ILE A 53 -0.29 -21.91 -3.61
CA ILE A 53 -1.59 -21.24 -3.53
C ILE A 53 -2.67 -22.03 -4.29
N THR A 54 -3.90 -21.91 -3.81
CA THR A 54 -5.11 -22.53 -4.38
C THR A 54 -6.23 -21.52 -4.46
N ASP A 55 -7.29 -21.84 -5.19
CA ASP A 55 -8.47 -20.99 -5.30
C ASP A 55 -9.05 -20.62 -3.93
N THR A 56 -9.49 -19.38 -3.83
CA THR A 56 -10.27 -18.82 -2.73
C THR A 56 -11.41 -17.97 -3.30
N ASP A 57 -12.15 -17.25 -2.47
CA ASP A 57 -13.19 -16.32 -2.95
C ASP A 57 -12.60 -15.12 -3.71
N ARG A 58 -11.40 -14.65 -3.31
CA ARG A 58 -10.72 -13.53 -3.97
C ARG A 58 -9.73 -13.97 -5.04
N LEU A 59 -9.12 -15.14 -4.88
CA LEU A 59 -8.05 -15.64 -5.75
C LEU A 59 -8.58 -16.77 -6.63
N LYS A 60 -8.43 -16.64 -7.95
CA LYS A 60 -8.82 -17.67 -8.92
C LYS A 60 -7.66 -18.01 -9.84
N ILE A 61 -7.37 -19.29 -9.97
CA ILE A 61 -6.39 -19.86 -10.87
C ILE A 61 -7.14 -20.46 -12.07
N GLN A 62 -6.87 -19.94 -13.25
CA GLN A 62 -7.43 -20.43 -14.50
C GLN A 62 -6.30 -20.93 -15.38
N THR A 63 -6.36 -22.21 -15.76
CA THR A 63 -5.37 -22.84 -16.64
C THR A 63 -6.10 -23.47 -17.83
N THR A 64 -5.64 -23.16 -19.03
CA THR A 64 -6.05 -23.83 -20.27
C THR A 64 -4.86 -24.64 -20.81
N PRO A 65 -4.99 -25.42 -21.90
CA PRO A 65 -3.87 -26.14 -22.49
C PRO A 65 -2.69 -25.28 -22.98
N LYS A 66 -2.87 -23.95 -23.09
CA LYS A 66 -1.83 -23.02 -23.58
C LYS A 66 -1.65 -21.77 -22.73
N THR A 67 -2.56 -21.48 -21.81
CA THR A 67 -2.55 -20.23 -21.03
C THR A 67 -2.67 -20.51 -19.55
N LEU A 68 -2.08 -19.60 -18.77
CA LEU A 68 -2.14 -19.56 -17.32
C LEU A 68 -2.60 -18.16 -16.89
N CYS A 69 -3.42 -18.12 -15.85
CA CYS A 69 -3.91 -16.89 -15.24
C CYS A 69 -4.08 -17.12 -13.73
N LEU A 70 -3.51 -16.22 -12.95
CA LEU A 70 -3.81 -16.06 -11.53
C LEU A 70 -4.48 -14.69 -11.35
N GLY A 71 -5.78 -14.68 -11.12
CA GLY A 71 -6.55 -13.46 -10.85
C GLY A 71 -6.77 -13.25 -9.35
N ILE A 72 -6.57 -12.03 -8.87
CA ILE A 72 -6.89 -11.60 -7.51
C ILE A 72 -7.90 -10.45 -7.58
N LEU A 73 -9.03 -10.64 -6.91
CA LEU A 73 -10.08 -9.64 -6.75
C LEU A 73 -9.84 -8.82 -5.48
N LYS A 74 -9.97 -7.49 -5.59
CA LYS A 74 -9.82 -6.54 -4.48
C LYS A 74 -8.53 -6.80 -3.69
N GLY A 75 -7.40 -6.42 -4.27
CA GLY A 75 -6.07 -6.61 -3.68
C GLY A 75 -5.98 -6.00 -2.29
N ILE A 76 -5.32 -6.72 -1.38
CA ILE A 76 -5.01 -6.25 -0.03
C ILE A 76 -3.50 -6.29 0.21
N ARG A 77 -3.03 -5.59 1.24
CA ARG A 77 -1.58 -5.53 1.56
C ARG A 77 -0.92 -6.91 1.69
N ALA A 78 -1.64 -7.88 2.27
CA ALA A 78 -1.17 -9.27 2.41
C ALA A 78 -1.01 -10.03 1.08
N ASP A 79 -1.60 -9.55 -0.02
CA ASP A 79 -1.38 -10.12 -1.34
C ASP A 79 -0.01 -9.70 -1.92
N SER A 80 0.71 -8.77 -1.29
CA SER A 80 2.11 -8.47 -1.67
C SER A 80 2.99 -9.70 -1.42
N GLY A 81 3.96 -9.94 -2.30
CA GLY A 81 4.90 -11.05 -2.16
C GLY A 81 5.47 -11.50 -3.50
N LYS A 82 6.31 -12.54 -3.42
CA LYS A 82 6.93 -13.16 -4.59
C LYS A 82 6.04 -14.28 -5.12
N TYR A 83 5.44 -14.05 -6.26
CA TYR A 83 4.66 -15.05 -6.99
C TYR A 83 5.56 -15.83 -7.94
N CYS A 84 5.47 -17.15 -7.89
CA CYS A 84 6.17 -18.04 -8.80
C CYS A 84 5.18 -18.98 -9.47
N VAL A 85 5.20 -19.00 -10.80
CA VAL A 85 4.51 -20.02 -11.59
C VAL A 85 5.53 -21.06 -12.04
N VAL A 86 5.22 -22.33 -11.80
CA VAL A 86 6.05 -23.47 -12.19
C VAL A 86 5.30 -24.28 -13.23
N VAL A 87 5.95 -24.50 -14.37
CA VAL A 87 5.42 -25.29 -15.49
C VAL A 87 6.35 -26.48 -15.70
N GLU A 88 5.84 -27.69 -15.53
CA GLU A 88 6.65 -28.91 -15.53
C GLU A 88 6.03 -30.08 -16.29
N ASN A 89 6.87 -30.90 -16.92
CA ASN A 89 6.51 -32.21 -17.45
C ASN A 89 7.70 -33.18 -17.27
N SER A 90 7.61 -34.40 -17.81
CA SER A 90 8.69 -35.39 -17.72
C SER A 90 10.00 -34.99 -18.40
N THR A 91 9.99 -33.94 -19.23
CA THR A 91 11.16 -33.46 -19.98
C THR A 91 11.83 -32.24 -19.33
N GLY A 92 11.22 -31.68 -18.27
CA GLY A 92 11.84 -30.62 -17.48
C GLY A 92 10.84 -29.68 -16.82
N THR A 93 11.40 -28.61 -16.25
CA THR A 93 10.66 -27.60 -15.49
C THR A 93 11.10 -26.20 -15.93
N ARG A 94 10.17 -25.25 -15.93
CA ARG A 94 10.41 -23.80 -16.06
C ARG A 94 9.68 -23.05 -14.96
N LYS A 95 10.22 -21.89 -14.60
CA LYS A 95 9.65 -20.99 -13.60
C LYS A 95 9.52 -19.59 -14.18
N GLY A 96 8.40 -18.95 -13.89
CA GLY A 96 8.20 -17.51 -14.02
C GLY A 96 8.06 -16.90 -12.63
N VAL A 97 8.60 -15.70 -12.42
CA VAL A 97 8.58 -15.02 -11.12
C VAL A 97 8.10 -13.59 -11.30
N CYS A 98 7.28 -13.11 -10.37
CA CYS A 98 6.84 -11.72 -10.26
C CYS A 98 6.82 -11.30 -8.79
N GLU A 99 7.44 -10.18 -8.48
CA GLU A 99 7.29 -9.50 -7.20
C GLU A 99 6.10 -8.55 -7.26
N VAL A 100 5.02 -8.91 -6.57
CA VAL A 100 3.81 -8.08 -6.50
C VAL A 100 3.90 -7.21 -5.25
N THR A 101 3.69 -5.91 -5.41
CA THR A 101 3.56 -4.96 -4.30
C THR A 101 2.19 -4.29 -4.37
N VAL A 102 1.35 -4.55 -3.37
CA VAL A 102 0.05 -3.88 -3.25
C VAL A 102 0.23 -2.62 -2.42
N VAL A 103 0.02 -1.44 -2.98
CA VAL A 103 0.28 -0.14 -2.33
C VAL A 103 -1.02 0.60 -1.97
N ASP A 104 -0.95 1.50 -1.01
CA ASP A 104 -2.06 2.35 -0.56
C ASP A 104 -1.53 3.70 -0.05
N ARG A 105 -2.44 4.62 0.27
CA ARG A 105 -2.14 5.78 1.11
C ARG A 105 -1.75 5.32 2.53
N PRO A 106 -1.01 6.13 3.30
CA PRO A 106 -0.61 5.75 4.66
C PRO A 106 -1.83 5.58 5.58
N GLN A 107 -1.66 4.84 6.65
CA GLN A 107 -2.58 4.91 7.79
C GLN A 107 -2.50 6.29 8.47
N PRO A 108 -3.50 6.65 9.31
CA PRO A 108 -3.41 7.86 10.11
C PRO A 108 -2.14 7.90 10.95
N PRO A 109 -1.56 9.10 11.19
CA PRO A 109 -0.56 9.28 12.22
C PRO A 109 -1.07 8.75 13.57
N VAL A 110 -0.16 8.24 14.40
CA VAL A 110 -0.53 7.66 15.69
C VAL A 110 -0.58 8.75 16.75
N GLY A 111 -1.69 8.81 17.48
CA GLY A 111 -1.91 9.74 18.57
C GLY A 111 -1.23 9.36 19.89
N PRO A 112 -1.37 10.21 20.92
CA PRO A 112 -2.03 11.52 20.88
C PRO A 112 -1.17 12.59 20.17
N VAL A 113 -1.81 13.70 19.80
CA VAL A 113 -1.06 14.93 19.47
C VAL A 113 -0.52 15.51 20.77
N VAL A 114 0.80 15.66 20.88
CA VAL A 114 1.47 16.18 22.07
C VAL A 114 1.75 17.67 21.89
N PHE A 115 1.31 18.48 22.84
CA PHE A 115 1.57 19.93 22.86
C PHE A 115 2.79 20.22 23.75
N HIS A 116 3.91 20.63 23.15
CA HIS A 116 5.15 20.94 23.88
C HIS A 116 5.15 22.36 24.42
N GLU A 117 4.79 23.32 23.57
CA GLU A 117 4.73 24.75 23.89
C GLU A 117 3.38 25.27 23.44
N VAL A 118 2.69 25.99 24.33
CA VAL A 118 1.43 26.67 24.04
C VAL A 118 1.60 28.13 24.42
N HIS A 119 1.46 28.98 23.42
CA HIS A 119 1.52 30.43 23.52
C HIS A 119 0.23 31.04 23.00
N ARG A 120 0.06 32.35 23.22
CA ARG A 120 -1.12 33.09 22.75
C ARG A 120 -1.27 33.14 21.23
N ASP A 121 -0.16 33.09 20.48
CA ASP A 121 -0.13 33.27 19.01
C ASP A 121 0.41 32.06 18.23
N HIS A 122 0.94 31.06 18.94
CA HIS A 122 1.44 29.82 18.34
C HIS A 122 1.47 28.65 19.34
N MET A 123 1.64 27.45 18.81
CA MET A 123 1.96 26.26 19.60
C MET A 123 2.98 25.39 18.86
N VAL A 124 3.70 24.56 19.59
CA VAL A 124 4.60 23.53 19.04
C VAL A 124 4.03 22.16 19.41
N ILE A 125 3.80 21.35 18.39
CA ILE A 125 3.18 20.03 18.52
C ILE A 125 4.09 18.92 18.00
N SER A 126 3.84 17.70 18.44
CA SER A 126 4.38 16.48 17.86
C SER A 126 3.35 15.35 17.83
N TRP A 127 3.65 14.33 17.05
CA TRP A 127 2.84 13.13 16.86
C TRP A 127 3.75 11.94 16.57
N ASN A 128 3.18 10.74 16.47
CA ASN A 128 3.90 9.56 16.02
C ASN A 128 3.61 9.25 14.54
N PRO A 129 4.56 8.69 13.79
CA PRO A 129 4.30 8.28 12.41
C PRO A 129 3.21 7.18 12.36
N PRO A 130 2.55 6.99 11.21
CA PRO A 130 1.67 5.85 10.95
C PRO A 130 2.34 4.51 11.21
N LEU A 131 1.55 3.49 11.59
CA LEU A 131 2.03 2.12 11.75
C LEU A 131 2.29 1.41 10.41
N ASP A 132 1.55 1.78 9.36
CA ASP A 132 1.75 1.33 7.99
C ASP A 132 1.76 2.56 7.07
N ASP A 133 2.82 2.67 6.27
CA ASP A 133 3.00 3.74 5.29
C ASP A 133 2.26 3.48 3.97
N GLY A 134 1.52 2.36 3.88
CA GLY A 134 0.81 1.95 2.67
C GLY A 134 1.72 1.27 1.64
N GLY A 135 2.94 0.91 2.01
CA GLY A 135 3.91 0.30 1.08
C GLY A 135 4.65 1.32 0.22
N SER A 136 4.60 2.59 0.61
CA SER A 136 5.42 3.66 0.04
C SER A 136 5.83 4.62 1.12
N VAL A 137 7.09 5.05 1.06
CA VAL A 137 7.64 6.00 2.02
C VAL A 137 6.77 7.25 2.13
N ILE A 138 6.57 7.69 3.37
CA ILE A 138 5.91 8.95 3.69
C ILE A 138 6.79 10.10 3.18
N THR A 139 6.23 10.94 2.33
CA THR A 139 6.91 12.10 1.74
C THR A 139 6.83 13.32 2.64
N ASN A 140 5.71 13.49 3.35
CA ASN A 140 5.42 14.67 4.17
C ASN A 140 4.18 14.42 5.05
N TYR A 141 3.88 15.39 5.91
CA TYR A 141 2.66 15.51 6.69
C TYR A 141 1.92 16.80 6.32
N VAL A 142 0.60 16.69 6.27
CA VAL A 142 -0.34 17.80 6.13
C VAL A 142 -0.86 18.15 7.52
N VAL A 143 -0.66 19.39 7.94
CA VAL A 143 -1.11 19.91 9.23
C VAL A 143 -2.11 21.02 8.99
N GLU A 144 -3.24 20.94 9.66
CA GLU A 144 -4.33 21.92 9.63
C GLU A 144 -4.77 22.24 11.05
N LYS A 145 -5.45 23.38 11.20
CA LYS A 145 -6.03 23.82 12.47
C LYS A 145 -7.46 24.30 12.27
N ARG A 146 -8.32 24.07 13.24
CA ARG A 146 -9.70 24.59 13.28
C ARG A 146 -9.91 25.33 14.59
N ASP A 147 -10.35 26.58 14.49
CA ASP A 147 -10.84 27.35 15.64
C ASP A 147 -12.21 26.78 16.03
N THR A 148 -12.43 26.37 17.27
CA THR A 148 -13.67 25.69 17.68
C THR A 148 -14.92 26.57 17.51
N ASN A 149 -14.76 27.89 17.41
CA ASN A 149 -15.85 28.83 17.10
C ASN A 149 -16.19 28.90 15.60
N ARG A 150 -15.45 28.18 14.74
CA ARG A 150 -15.62 28.17 13.28
C ARG A 150 -15.51 26.74 12.77
N ASP A 151 -16.51 26.29 12.02
CA ASP A 151 -16.44 24.97 11.38
C ASP A 151 -15.64 25.01 10.07
N LEU A 152 -14.37 25.39 10.15
CA LEU A 152 -13.49 25.50 8.98
C LEU A 152 -12.05 25.13 9.34
N TRP A 153 -11.53 24.09 8.68
CA TRP A 153 -10.12 23.73 8.72
C TRP A 153 -9.29 24.72 7.90
N MET A 154 -8.22 25.23 8.51
CA MET A 154 -7.28 26.15 7.91
C MET A 154 -5.91 25.47 7.76
N PRO A 155 -5.27 25.55 6.59
CA PRO A 155 -3.96 24.94 6.37
C PRO A 155 -2.89 25.60 7.23
N VAL A 156 -2.03 24.77 7.83
CA VAL A 156 -0.80 25.19 8.52
C VAL A 156 0.40 24.94 7.61
N THR A 157 0.56 23.70 7.15
CA THR A 157 1.63 23.29 6.22
C THR A 157 1.28 21.96 5.56
N SER A 158 1.84 21.71 4.38
CA SER A 158 1.80 20.42 3.68
C SER A 158 3.20 19.91 3.34
N ALA A 159 4.26 20.47 3.94
CA ALA A 159 5.65 20.18 3.55
C ALA A 159 6.52 19.65 4.70
N VAL A 160 5.93 19.40 5.88
CA VAL A 160 6.69 18.93 7.04
C VAL A 160 7.07 17.46 6.86
N THR A 161 8.36 17.15 7.00
CA THR A 161 8.88 15.77 6.90
C THR A 161 9.19 15.14 8.26
N LYS A 162 9.23 15.95 9.32
CA LYS A 162 9.41 15.51 10.71
C LYS A 162 8.06 15.30 11.37
N THR A 163 8.03 14.59 12.50
CA THR A 163 6.80 14.43 13.29
C THR A 163 6.60 15.54 14.33
N THR A 164 6.96 16.77 13.96
CA THR A 164 6.78 17.97 14.78
C THR A 164 6.54 19.18 13.90
N CYS A 165 5.71 20.12 14.37
CA CYS A 165 5.37 21.34 13.64
C CYS A 165 5.09 22.49 14.60
N LYS A 166 5.45 23.71 14.20
CA LYS A 166 4.93 24.94 14.80
C LYS A 166 3.61 25.29 14.12
N VAL A 167 2.56 25.52 14.89
CA VAL A 167 1.25 25.99 14.42
C VAL A 167 1.14 27.48 14.76
N PRO A 168 1.30 28.39 13.79
CA PRO A 168 1.33 29.84 14.04
C PRO A 168 -0.05 30.49 13.89
N LYS A 169 -0.11 31.81 14.05
CA LYS A 169 -1.29 32.66 13.77
C LYS A 169 -2.52 32.26 14.59
N LEU A 170 -2.32 31.87 15.84
CA LEU A 170 -3.40 31.66 16.79
C LEU A 170 -3.89 33.01 17.32
N ILE A 171 -5.11 33.02 17.84
CA ILE A 171 -5.70 34.18 18.50
C ILE A 171 -5.81 33.85 19.99
N GLU A 172 -5.29 34.72 20.84
CA GLU A 172 -5.30 34.56 22.29
C GLU A 172 -6.73 34.32 22.81
N GLY A 173 -6.86 33.36 23.73
CA GLY A 173 -8.11 32.98 24.36
C GLY A 173 -8.98 32.04 23.53
N ARG A 174 -8.70 31.83 22.24
CA ARG A 174 -9.44 30.88 21.39
C ARG A 174 -8.96 29.44 21.56
N GLU A 175 -9.87 28.51 21.31
CA GLU A 175 -9.61 27.08 21.33
C GLU A 175 -9.45 26.55 19.92
N TYR A 176 -8.50 25.63 19.76
CA TYR A 176 -8.15 25.04 18.49
C TYR A 176 -8.10 23.53 18.57
N ILE A 177 -8.53 22.87 17.50
CA ILE A 177 -8.27 21.46 17.22
C ILE A 177 -7.26 21.40 16.09
N ILE A 178 -6.27 20.53 16.23
CA ILE A 178 -5.24 20.30 15.21
C ILE A 178 -5.52 18.97 14.52
N ARG A 179 -5.34 18.97 13.20
CA ARG A 179 -5.48 17.78 12.35
C ARG A 179 -4.17 17.53 11.63
N ILE A 180 -3.72 16.28 11.64
CA ILE A 180 -2.47 15.85 11.00
C ILE A 180 -2.76 14.62 10.13
N SER A 181 -2.41 14.69 8.86
CA SER A 181 -2.44 13.55 7.94
C SER A 181 -1.04 13.25 7.42
N ALA A 182 -0.73 11.97 7.20
CA ALA A 182 0.49 11.55 6.53
C ALA A 182 0.24 11.45 5.02
N GLU A 183 1.25 11.74 4.20
CA GLU A 183 1.17 11.68 2.74
C GLU A 183 2.30 10.82 2.18
N ASN A 184 1.97 9.97 1.21
CA ASN A 184 2.93 9.28 0.35
C ASN A 184 2.56 9.52 -1.13
N MET A 185 3.29 8.92 -2.07
CA MET A 185 3.01 9.08 -3.51
C MET A 185 1.64 8.53 -3.97
N TYR A 186 0.95 7.77 -3.13
CA TYR A 186 -0.35 7.15 -3.41
C TYR A 186 -1.53 7.85 -2.74
N GLY A 187 -1.29 8.76 -1.79
CA GLY A 187 -2.31 9.66 -1.26
C GLY A 187 -2.07 10.11 0.17
N ILE A 188 -3.09 10.80 0.70
CA ILE A 188 -3.13 11.36 2.05
C ILE A 188 -3.96 10.45 2.95
N SER A 189 -3.45 10.15 4.14
CA SER A 189 -4.11 9.33 5.15
C SER A 189 -5.37 9.99 5.70
N ASP A 190 -6.21 9.19 6.37
CA ASP A 190 -7.19 9.78 7.29
C ASP A 190 -6.44 10.51 8.41
N PRO A 191 -7.05 11.55 9.00
CA PRO A 191 -6.35 12.41 9.94
C PRO A 191 -6.27 11.83 11.36
N LEU A 192 -5.21 12.21 12.06
CA LEU A 192 -5.17 12.28 13.52
C LEU A 192 -5.66 13.66 13.96
N GLU A 193 -6.71 13.69 14.79
CA GLU A 193 -7.20 14.93 15.41
C GLU A 193 -6.75 15.00 16.88
N SER A 194 -6.42 16.21 17.33
CA SER A 194 -6.07 16.49 18.73
C SER A 194 -7.32 16.73 19.58
N GLU A 195 -7.13 16.72 20.89
CA GLU A 195 -8.06 17.39 21.81
C GLU A 195 -8.06 18.92 21.57
N GLU A 196 -9.06 19.61 22.12
CA GLU A 196 -9.14 21.08 22.10
C GLU A 196 -8.05 21.70 22.98
N ILE A 197 -7.36 22.72 22.46
CA ILE A 197 -6.34 23.46 23.21
C ILE A 197 -6.56 24.96 23.12
N LYS A 198 -6.52 25.65 24.27
CA LYS A 198 -6.64 27.11 24.34
C LYS A 198 -5.29 27.79 24.08
N ALA A 199 -5.26 28.71 23.12
CA ALA A 199 -4.10 29.54 22.85
C ALA A 199 -3.95 30.61 23.93
N LYS A 200 -2.99 30.42 24.85
CA LYS A 200 -2.66 31.36 25.92
C LYS A 200 -1.22 31.17 26.34
N ASP A 201 -0.59 32.22 26.86
CA ASP A 201 0.74 32.08 27.46
C ASP A 201 0.66 31.34 28.80
N ARG A 202 1.68 30.52 29.08
CA ARG A 202 1.80 29.78 30.36
C ARG A 202 1.94 30.70 31.59
N PHE A 203 2.39 31.94 31.40
CA PHE A 203 2.60 32.91 32.46
C PHE A 203 2.06 34.29 32.06
N SER A 204 0.83 34.59 32.44
CA SER A 204 0.45 35.98 32.69
C SER A 204 1.10 36.39 34.01
N LYS A 205 2.17 37.20 33.96
CA LYS A 205 2.64 37.89 35.16
C LYS A 205 1.50 38.80 35.64
N CYS A 206 1.13 38.63 36.90
CA CYS A 206 0.23 39.52 37.65
C CYS A 206 0.67 40.98 37.57
#